data_AF-W1QEZ2-F1
#
_entry.id   AF-W1QEZ2-F1
#
_cell.length_a   1.000
_cell.length_b   1.000
_cell.length_c   1.000
_cell.angle_alpha   90.00
_cell.angle_beta   90.00
_cell.angle_gamma   90.00
#
_symmetry.space_group_name_H-M   'P 1'
#
loop_
_entity.id
_entity.type
_entity.pdbx_description
1 polymer ?
#
loop_
_entity_poly.entity_id
_entity_poly.type
_entity_poly.pdbx_seq_one_letter_code
_entity_poly.pdbx_strand_id
1 'polypeptide(L)' 'MADKMENPEEKIQEGLFDRIINNLTQLNVNVGKINAQLVEIEKQNEKTVLVSELWENYRKNAEFHLAKTGELEGPIE' A
#
# COMPACT_ATOMS: atom_id res chain seq x y z
N MET A 1 17.22 -53.99 20.02
CA MET A 1 17.96 -53.11 19.09
C MET A 1 17.36 -53.31 17.71
N ALA A 2 16.30 -52.58 17.41
CA ALA A 2 15.71 -52.51 16.08
C ALA A 2 15.80 -51.05 15.70
N ASP A 3 16.56 -50.82 14.64
CA ASP A 3 16.85 -49.54 14.04
C ASP A 3 15.54 -48.77 13.83
N LYS A 4 15.37 -47.63 14.51
CA LYS A 4 14.42 -46.60 14.08
C LYS A 4 14.99 -46.01 12.80
N MET A 5 14.95 -46.79 11.72
CA MET A 5 15.22 -46.27 10.39
C MET A 5 14.20 -45.17 10.14
N GLU A 6 14.67 -43.93 10.07
CA GLU A 6 13.87 -42.78 9.64
C GLU A 6 13.02 -43.18 8.44
N ASN A 7 11.69 -43.05 8.57
CA ASN A 7 10.78 -43.35 7.48
C ASN A 7 11.08 -42.39 6.32
N PRO A 8 11.38 -42.88 5.09
CA PRO A 8 11.66 -42.03 3.94
C PRO A 8 10.56 -40.98 3.67
N GLU A 9 9.30 -41.31 3.97
CA GLU A 9 8.18 -40.39 3.83
C GLU A 9 8.24 -39.24 4.85
N GLU A 10 8.68 -39.50 6.09
CA GLU A 10 8.86 -38.46 7.12
C GLU A 10 9.96 -37.48 6.72
N LYS A 11 11.09 -37.96 6.19
CA LYS A 11 12.17 -37.10 5.67
C LYS A 11 11.70 -36.19 4.53
N ILE A 12 10.88 -36.73 3.64
CA ILE A 12 10.30 -35.95 2.53
C ILE A 12 9.34 -34.89 3.07
N GLN A 13 8.48 -35.25 4.02
CA GLN A 13 7.56 -34.30 4.65
C GLN A 13 8.31 -33.20 5.40
N GLU A 14 9.33 -33.54 6.17
CA GLU A 14 10.17 -32.57 6.88
C GLU A 14 10.84 -31.58 5.91
N GLY A 15 11.42 -32.08 4.81
CA GLY A 15 11.99 -31.22 3.77
C GLY A 15 10.96 -30.34 3.04
N LEU A 16 9.71 -30.79 2.91
CA LEU A 16 8.62 -29.96 2.38
C LEU A 16 8.22 -28.87 3.38
N PHE A 17 8.11 -29.20 4.67
CA PHE A 17 7.81 -28.22 5.72
C PHE A 17 8.91 -27.15 5.82
N ASP A 18 10.18 -27.53 5.76
CA ASP A 18 11.29 -26.57 5.75
C ASP A 18 11.19 -25.60 4.57
N ARG A 19 10.84 -26.09 3.38
CA ARG A 19 10.62 -25.23 2.20
C ARG A 19 9.44 -24.28 2.41
N ILE A 20 8.33 -24.77 2.96
CA ILE A 20 7.16 -23.94 3.25
C ILE A 20 7.52 -22.85 4.25
N ILE A 21 8.19 -23.21 5.36
CA ILE A 21 8.60 -22.27 6.41
C ILE A 21 9.55 -21.21 5.84
N ASN A 22 10.55 -21.61 5.06
CA ASN A 22 11.48 -20.69 4.42
C ASN A 22 10.77 -19.73 3.46
N ASN A 23 9.86 -20.26 2.62
CA ASN A 23 9.09 -19.44 1.68
C ASN A 23 8.18 -18.45 2.41
N LEU A 24 7.49 -18.86 3.47
CA LEU A 24 6.65 -17.98 4.28
C LEU A 24 7.46 -16.91 5.02
N THR A 25 8.63 -17.27 5.53
CA THR A 25 9.57 -16.32 6.14
C THR A 25 10.01 -15.26 5.14
N GLN A 26 10.38 -15.69 3.93
CA GLN A 26 10.79 -14.76 2.87
C GLN A 26 9.62 -13.88 2.38
N LEU A 27 8.41 -14.44 2.31
CA LEU A 27 7.20 -13.69 2.00
C LEU A 27 6.97 -12.59 3.04
N ASN A 28 7.04 -12.90 4.33
CA ASN A 28 6.87 -11.92 5.40
C ASN A 28 7.90 -10.79 5.31
N VAL A 29 9.17 -11.11 5.03
CA VAL A 29 10.21 -10.11 4.79
C VAL A 29 9.86 -9.21 3.62
N ASN A 30 9.38 -9.78 2.51
CA ASN A 30 9.04 -9.01 1.32
C ASN A 30 7.79 -8.13 1.54
N VAL A 31 6.78 -8.62 2.25
CA VAL A 31 5.62 -7.82 2.67
C VAL A 31 6.05 -6.66 3.55
N GLY A 32 6.98 -6.88 4.50
CA GLY A 32 7.56 -5.81 5.31
C GLY A 32 8.26 -4.73 4.47
N LYS A 33 9.02 -5.13 3.45
CA LYS A 33 9.65 -4.18 2.50
C LYS A 33 8.61 -3.40 1.70
N ILE A 34 7.58 -4.06 1.19
CA ILE A 34 6.48 -3.41 0.46
C ILE A 34 5.81 -2.37 1.36
N ASN A 35 5.51 -2.71 2.61
CA ASN A 35 4.89 -1.79 3.54
C ASN A 35 5.77 -0.55 3.79
N ALA A 36 7.08 -0.73 3.97
CA ALA A 36 8.01 0.39 4.13
C ALA A 36 8.04 1.29 2.86
N GLN A 37 7.98 0.70 1.67
CA GLN A 37 7.91 1.45 0.42
C GLN A 37 6.59 2.23 0.27
N LEU A 38 5.47 1.63 0.67
CA LEU A 38 4.16 2.30 0.65
C LEU A 38 4.12 3.50 1.59
N VAL A 39 4.70 3.38 2.80
CA VAL A 39 4.80 4.51 3.74
C VAL A 39 5.64 5.66 3.16
N GLU A 40 6.72 5.35 2.44
CA GLU A 40 7.52 6.39 1.79
C GLU A 40 6.76 7.05 0.62
N ILE A 41 6.01 6.27 -0.17
CA ILE A 41 5.14 6.83 -1.23
C ILE A 41 4.05 7.72 -0.64
N GLU A 42 3.43 7.30 0.47
CA GLU A 42 2.43 8.10 1.19
C GLU A 42 3.00 9.45 1.60
N LYS A 43 4.20 9.46 2.21
CA LYS A 43 4.89 10.69 2.60
C LYS A 43 5.20 11.59 1.41
N GLN A 44 5.57 11.02 0.26
CA GLN A 44 5.81 11.80 -0.96
C GLN A 44 4.51 12.43 -1.50
N ASN A 45 3.37 11.78 -1.29
CA ASN A 45 2.06 12.26 -1.72
C ASN A 45 1.46 13.33 -0.79
N GLU A 46 1.94 13.48 0.44
CA GLU A 46 1.40 14.43 1.44
C GLU A 46 1.29 15.87 0.90
N LYS A 47 2.32 16.34 0.18
CA LYS A 47 2.32 17.69 -0.42
C LYS A 47 1.27 17.83 -1.53
N THR A 48 1.09 16.79 -2.34
CA THR A 48 0.07 16.78 -3.40
C THR A 48 -1.33 16.83 -2.81
N VAL A 49 -1.56 16.09 -1.71
CA VAL A 49 -2.84 16.13 -0.97
C VAL A 49 -3.08 17.54 -0.45
N LEU A 50 -2.11 18.14 0.25
CA LEU A 50 -2.25 19.49 0.79
C LEU A 50 -2.56 20.53 -0.30
N VAL A 51 -1.86 20.48 -1.42
CA VAL A 51 -2.11 21.37 -2.56
C VAL A 51 -3.53 21.15 -3.11
N SER A 52 -3.94 19.89 -3.29
CA SER A 52 -5.28 19.56 -3.80
C SER A 52 -6.38 20.11 -2.90
N GLU A 53 -6.24 19.99 -1.58
CA GLU A 53 -7.17 20.56 -0.60
C GLU A 53 -7.21 22.09 -0.66
N LEU A 54 -6.04 22.73 -0.80
CA LEU A 54 -5.95 24.19 -0.90
C LEU A 54 -6.63 24.71 -2.17
N TRP A 55 -6.42 24.04 -3.30
CA TRP A 55 -7.09 24.36 -4.56
C TRP A 55 -8.59 24.16 -4.49
N GLU A 56 -9.05 23.07 -3.85
CA GLU A 56 -10.48 22.81 -3.70
C GLU A 56 -11.17 23.86 -2.81
N ASN A 57 -10.51 24.28 -1.73
CA ASN A 57 -11.00 25.36 -0.87
C ASN A 57 -11.02 26.70 -1.61
N TYR A 58 -9.96 27.01 -2.36
CA TYR A 58 -9.91 28.22 -3.18
C TYR A 58 -11.04 28.23 -4.22
N ARG A 59 -11.21 27.12 -4.95
CA ARG A 59 -12.27 26.94 -5.95
C ARG A 59 -13.65 27.18 -5.35
N LYS A 60 -13.97 26.53 -4.21
CA LYS A 60 -15.25 26.71 -3.50
C LYS A 60 -15.49 28.16 -3.08
N ASN A 61 -14.47 28.83 -2.54
CA ASN A 61 -14.60 30.22 -2.11
C ASN A 61 -14.79 31.17 -3.31
N ALA A 62 -14.03 30.97 -4.38
CA ALA A 62 -14.17 31.75 -5.61
C ALA A 62 -15.57 31.57 -6.22
N GLU A 63 -16.03 30.32 -6.35
CA GLU A 63 -17.37 29.99 -6.84
C GLU A 63 -18.47 30.64 -6.00
N PHE A 64 -18.38 30.56 -4.67
CA PHE A 64 -19.32 31.20 -3.75
C PHE A 64 -19.37 32.73 -3.93
N HIS A 65 -18.21 33.38 -4.03
CA HIS A 65 -18.14 34.83 -4.18
C HIS A 65 -18.62 35.30 -5.56
N LEU A 66 -18.25 34.62 -6.64
CA LEU A 66 -18.70 34.92 -8.00
C LEU A 66 -20.21 34.72 -8.15
N ALA A 67 -20.77 33.66 -7.55
CA ALA A 67 -22.22 33.45 -7.53
C ALA A 67 -22.94 34.59 -6.81
N LYS A 68 -22.37 35.11 -5.72
CA LYS A 68 -22.94 36.22 -4.96
C LYS A 68 -22.88 37.55 -5.72
N THR A 69 -21.85 37.79 -6.52
CA THR A 69 -21.72 39.01 -7.33
C THR A 69 -22.46 38.93 -8.68
N GLY A 70 -22.92 37.74 -9.07
CA GLY A 70 -23.54 37.51 -10.39
C GLY A 70 -22.52 37.38 -11.53
N GLU A 71 -21.24 37.28 -11.20
CA GLU A 71 -20.10 37.19 -12.15
C GLU A 71 -19.69 35.73 -12.40
N LEU A 72 -20.50 34.76 -11.97
CA LEU A 72 -20.23 33.35 -12.20
C LEU A 72 -20.54 33.00 -13.66
N GLU A 73 -19.49 32.80 -14.44
CA GLU A 73 -19.57 32.34 -15.82
C GLU A 73 -19.60 30.81 -15.91
N GLY A 74 -20.14 30.30 -17.03
CA GLY A 74 -20.13 28.87 -17.32
C GLY A 74 -18.73 28.31 -17.62
N PRO A 75 -18.60 26.99 -17.77
CA PRO A 75 -17.32 26.37 -18.14
C PRO A 75 -16.76 26.97 -19.43
N ILE A 76 -15.45 27.19 -19.47
CA ILE A 76 -14.74 27.57 -20.69
C ILE A 76 -14.58 26.30 -21.52
N GLU A 77 -15.19 26.24 -22.71
CA GLU A 77 -15.01 25.16 -23.70
C GLU A 77 -13.61 25.17 -24.35
#